data_AF-A0A931CJM1-F1
#
_entry.id   AF-A0A931CJM1-F1
#
_cell.length_a   1.000
_cell.length_b   1.000
_cell.length_c   1.000
_cell.angle_alpha   90.00
_cell.angle_beta   90.00
_cell.angle_gamma   90.00
#
_symmetry.space_group_name_H-M   'P 1'
#
loop_
_entity.id
_entity.type
_entity.pdbx_description
1 polymer ?
#
loop_
_entity_poly.entity_id
_entity_poly.type
_entity_poly.pdbx_seq_one_letter_code
_entity_poly.pdbx_strand_id
1 'polypeptide(L)'
;MLEEQSAGGYRACGQTAEAVRILEDKIKATGEHLRRDHGHLLAKLANTVLATKEPEPDRAITLGLRSATAAALTGSARIGKELRTLDSVLAVRFPTAPGRHELHDAVAALR
;
A
#
# COMPACT_ATOMS: atom_id res chain seq x y z
N MET A 1 -10.17 1.21 17.65
CA MET A 1 -10.89 -0.02 17.25
C MET A 1 -9.99 -0.82 16.31
N LEU A 2 -10.16 -2.13 16.37
CA LEU A 2 -9.24 -3.21 16.06
C LEU A 2 -8.93 -3.40 14.55
N GLU A 3 -8.43 -2.36 13.86
CA GLU A 3 -8.08 -2.43 12.43
C GLU A 3 -6.59 -2.21 12.13
N GLU A 4 -5.82 -1.79 13.14
CA GLU A 4 -4.36 -1.64 13.02
C GLU A 4 -3.66 -3.02 12.90
N GLN A 5 -4.36 -4.09 13.25
CA GLN A 5 -3.85 -5.46 13.32
C GLN A 5 -3.87 -6.26 12.01
N SER A 6 -4.51 -5.77 10.93
CA SER A 6 -4.78 -6.59 9.74
C SER A 6 -3.86 -6.37 8.52
N ALA A 7 -2.70 -5.72 8.71
CA ALA A 7 -1.56 -5.90 7.79
C ALA A 7 -0.39 -6.64 8.46
N GLY A 8 -0.20 -6.43 9.77
CA GLY A 8 0.78 -7.16 10.58
C GLY A 8 0.40 -8.64 10.77
N GLY A 9 -0.87 -8.95 11.09
CA GLY A 9 -1.32 -10.32 11.37
C GLY A 9 -1.20 -11.29 10.18
N TYR A 10 -1.54 -10.85 8.97
CA TYR A 10 -1.43 -11.70 7.78
C TYR A 10 0.02 -11.89 7.30
N ARG A 11 0.87 -10.88 7.50
CA ARG A 11 2.33 -10.99 7.31
C ARG A 11 2.95 -11.95 8.34
N ALA A 12 2.49 -11.91 9.59
CA ALA A 12 3.01 -12.75 10.68
C ALA A 12 2.64 -14.23 10.55
N CYS A 13 1.52 -14.57 9.89
CA CYS A 13 1.09 -15.96 9.68
C CYS A 13 1.57 -16.61 8.37
N GLY A 14 2.36 -15.91 7.53
CA GLY A 14 2.89 -16.45 6.28
C GLY A 14 1.85 -16.68 5.17
N GLN A 15 0.62 -16.21 5.34
CA GLN A 15 -0.49 -16.35 4.37
C GLN A 15 -0.63 -15.11 3.48
N THR A 16 0.49 -14.62 2.97
CA THR A 16 0.54 -13.36 2.21
C THR A 16 -0.21 -13.43 0.88
N ALA A 17 -0.27 -14.59 0.24
CA ALA A 17 -1.05 -14.78 -1.00
C ALA A 17 -2.56 -14.65 -0.77
N GLU A 18 -3.07 -15.22 0.33
CA GLU A 18 -4.48 -15.12 0.69
C GLU A 18 -4.83 -13.69 1.13
N ALA A 19 -3.92 -13.00 1.80
CA ALA A 19 -4.08 -11.59 2.15
C ALA A 19 -4.15 -10.68 0.91
N VAL A 20 -3.32 -10.94 -0.11
CA VAL A 20 -3.41 -10.26 -1.42
C VAL A 20 -4.80 -10.46 -2.01
N ARG A 21 -5.28 -11.71 -2.09
CA ARG A 21 -6.60 -12.05 -2.66
C ARG A 21 -7.74 -11.35 -1.93
N ILE A 22 -7.76 -11.38 -0.60
CA ILE A 22 -8.78 -10.71 0.22
C ILE A 22 -8.78 -9.19 -0.01
N LEU A 23 -7.60 -8.57 -0.10
CA LEU A 23 -7.48 -7.13 -0.34
C LEU A 23 -7.95 -6.76 -1.74
N GLU A 24 -7.62 -7.55 -2.77
CA GLU A 24 -8.13 -7.37 -4.13
C GLU A 24 -9.65 -7.44 -4.20
N ASP A 25 -10.26 -8.45 -3.55
CA ASP A 25 -11.71 -8.60 -3.53
C ASP A 25 -12.39 -7.44 -2.79
N LYS A 26 -11.81 -6.98 -1.68
CA LYS A 26 -12.28 -5.77 -0.98
C LYS A 26 -12.15 -4.51 -1.82
N ILE A 27 -11.06 -4.34 -2.57
CA ILE A 27 -10.88 -3.22 -3.48
C ILE A 27 -11.96 -3.24 -4.56
N LYS A 28 -12.23 -4.40 -5.18
CA LYS A 28 -13.31 -4.53 -6.17
C LYS A 28 -14.69 -4.20 -5.61
N ALA A 29 -14.96 -4.61 -4.36
CA ALA A 29 -16.22 -4.31 -3.68
C ALA A 29 -16.33 -2.85 -3.20
N THR A 30 -15.21 -2.18 -2.97
CA THR A 30 -15.15 -0.78 -2.51
C THR A 30 -15.07 0.14 -3.71
N GLY A 31 -16.20 0.73 -4.13
CA GLY A 31 -16.21 1.62 -5.28
C GLY A 31 -15.26 2.83 -5.12
N GLU A 32 -14.67 3.29 -6.23
CA GLU A 32 -13.66 4.37 -6.23
C GLU A 32 -14.17 5.72 -5.67
N HIS A 33 -15.48 5.92 -5.63
CA HIS A 33 -16.11 7.08 -4.99
C HIS A 33 -15.82 7.16 -3.47
N LEU A 34 -15.55 6.02 -2.82
CA LEU A 34 -15.11 5.93 -1.43
C LEU A 34 -13.59 6.15 -1.32
N ARG A 35 -13.13 7.32 -1.78
CA ARG A 35 -11.69 7.62 -1.98
C ARG A 35 -10.79 7.27 -0.80
N ARG A 36 -11.20 7.56 0.44
CA ARG A 36 -10.39 7.27 1.64
C ARG A 36 -10.23 5.78 1.87
N ASP A 37 -11.31 5.02 1.78
CA ASP A 37 -11.30 3.58 2.05
C ASP A 37 -10.62 2.83 0.93
N HIS A 38 -10.96 3.16 -0.32
CA HIS A 38 -10.33 2.59 -1.50
C HIS A 38 -8.81 2.89 -1.51
N GLY A 39 -8.41 4.15 -1.26
CA GLY A 39 -7.00 4.52 -1.17
C GLY A 39 -6.24 3.79 -0.07
N HIS A 40 -6.85 3.61 1.10
CA HIS A 40 -6.22 2.86 2.19
C HIS A 40 -6.06 1.37 1.88
N LEU A 41 -7.04 0.75 1.22
CA LEU A 41 -6.93 -0.64 0.76
C LEU A 41 -5.82 -0.81 -0.27
N LEU A 42 -5.65 0.14 -1.20
CA LEU A 42 -4.54 0.13 -2.16
C LEU A 42 -3.16 0.19 -1.47
N ALA A 43 -2.99 1.06 -0.47
CA ALA A 43 -1.73 1.15 0.29
C ALA A 43 -1.42 -0.15 1.04
N LYS A 44 -2.44 -0.76 1.65
CA LYS A 44 -2.31 -2.07 2.32
C LYS A 44 -1.93 -3.17 1.33
N LEU A 45 -2.56 -3.20 0.15
CA LEU A 45 -2.22 -4.18 -0.88
C LEU A 45 -0.78 -4.00 -1.36
N ALA A 46 -0.33 -2.77 -1.59
CA ALA A 46 1.05 -2.48 -1.97
C ALA A 46 2.07 -3.05 -0.97
N ASN A 47 1.85 -2.81 0.33
CA ASN A 47 2.68 -3.39 1.38
C ASN A 47 2.59 -4.94 1.38
N THR A 48 1.39 -5.49 1.24
CA THR A 48 1.18 -6.95 1.31
C THR A 48 1.91 -7.67 0.17
N VAL A 49 1.83 -7.13 -1.05
CA VAL A 49 2.54 -7.65 -2.23
C VAL A 49 4.05 -7.69 -2.04
N LEU A 50 4.66 -6.70 -1.37
CA LEU A 50 6.11 -6.74 -1.08
C LEU A 50 6.52 -7.79 -0.03
N ALA A 51 5.57 -8.31 0.75
CA ALA A 51 5.84 -9.28 1.80
C ALA A 51 5.58 -10.73 1.37
N THR A 52 5.12 -10.96 0.15
CA THR A 52 4.97 -12.30 -0.40
C THR A 52 6.33 -12.99 -0.58
N LYS A 53 6.30 -14.29 -0.85
CA LYS A 53 7.49 -15.07 -1.22
C LYS A 53 8.11 -14.61 -2.54
N GLU A 54 7.29 -14.09 -3.43
CA GLU A 54 7.67 -13.51 -4.72
C GLU A 54 7.19 -12.06 -4.76
N PRO A 55 7.97 -11.11 -4.18
CA PRO A 55 7.58 -9.71 -4.13
C PRO A 55 7.47 -9.10 -5.51
N GLU A 56 6.43 -8.29 -5.74
CA GLU A 56 6.22 -7.57 -7.00
C GLU A 56 6.41 -6.05 -6.76
N PRO A 57 7.64 -5.51 -6.84
CA PRO A 57 7.91 -4.11 -6.54
C PRO A 57 7.22 -3.13 -7.50
N ASP A 58 7.21 -3.41 -8.80
CA ASP A 58 6.58 -2.54 -9.80
C ASP A 58 5.07 -2.40 -9.55
N ARG A 59 4.44 -3.52 -9.18
CA ARG A 59 3.02 -3.56 -8.79
C ARG A 59 2.78 -2.78 -7.50
N ALA A 60 3.63 -2.95 -6.49
CA ALA A 60 3.53 -2.23 -5.24
C ALA A 60 3.68 -0.71 -5.43
N ILE A 61 4.60 -0.27 -6.30
CA ILE A 61 4.81 1.13 -6.67
C ILE A 61 3.56 1.69 -7.35
N THR A 62 3.01 0.97 -8.33
CA THR A 62 1.79 1.38 -9.05
C THR A 62 0.60 1.56 -8.09
N LEU A 63 0.40 0.61 -7.17
CA LEU A 63 -0.63 0.69 -6.15
C LEU A 63 -0.39 1.85 -5.17
N GLY A 64 0.86 2.07 -4.79
CA GLY A 64 1.31 3.17 -3.92
C GLY A 64 1.01 4.53 -4.53
N LEU A 65 1.35 4.75 -5.81
CA LEU A 65 1.08 6.01 -6.52
C LEU A 65 -0.42 6.30 -6.62
N ARG A 66 -1.24 5.29 -6.97
CA ARG A 66 -2.71 5.42 -6.97
C ARG A 66 -3.25 5.78 -5.59
N SER A 67 -2.68 5.20 -4.54
CA SER A 67 -3.05 5.50 -3.16
C SER A 67 -2.59 6.90 -2.71
N ALA A 68 -1.43 7.37 -3.16
CA ALA A 68 -0.91 8.70 -2.88
C ALA A 68 -1.83 9.81 -3.43
N THR A 69 -2.44 9.60 -4.61
CA THR A 69 -3.49 10.50 -5.13
C THR A 69 -4.67 10.61 -4.14
N ALA A 70 -5.12 9.50 -3.57
CA ALA A 70 -6.19 9.51 -2.57
C ALA A 70 -5.76 10.20 -1.27
N ALA A 71 -4.52 10.01 -0.81
CA ALA A 71 -3.97 10.70 0.35
C ALA A 71 -3.94 12.22 0.15
N ALA A 72 -3.42 12.68 -1.00
CA ALA A 72 -3.34 14.10 -1.34
C ALA A 72 -4.73 14.77 -1.41
N LEU A 73 -5.74 14.08 -1.96
CA LEU A 73 -7.10 14.60 -2.06
C LEU A 73 -7.87 14.60 -0.74
N THR A 74 -7.50 13.75 0.22
CA THR A 74 -8.32 13.49 1.42
C THR A 74 -7.67 13.90 2.73
N GLY A 75 -6.36 14.17 2.74
CA GLY A 75 -5.56 14.44 3.94
C GLY A 75 -5.43 13.23 4.88
N SER A 76 -5.59 12.00 4.39
CA SER A 76 -5.68 10.81 5.24
C SER A 76 -4.33 10.39 5.81
N ALA A 77 -4.13 10.65 7.12
CA ALA A 77 -2.93 10.22 7.85
C ALA A 77 -2.73 8.69 7.85
N ARG A 78 -3.81 7.89 7.82
CA ARG A 78 -3.74 6.42 7.72
C ARG A 78 -3.09 5.98 6.41
N ILE A 79 -3.49 6.60 5.30
CA ILE A 79 -2.88 6.32 3.99
C ILE A 79 -1.41 6.76 3.99
N GLY A 80 -1.11 7.96 4.50
CA GLY A 80 0.27 8.45 4.61
C GLY A 80 1.19 7.54 5.43
N LYS A 81 0.71 6.95 6.53
CA LYS A 81 1.48 5.99 7.35
C LYS A 81 1.83 4.71 6.56
N GLU A 82 0.87 4.14 5.85
CA GLU A 82 1.09 2.95 5.02
C GLU A 82 2.06 3.25 3.86
N LEU A 83 1.95 4.42 3.24
CA LEU A 83 2.82 4.84 2.14
C LEU A 83 4.27 5.13 2.58
N ARG A 84 4.49 5.72 3.77
CA ARG A 84 5.84 5.85 4.34
C ARG A 84 6.47 4.50 4.66
N THR A 85 5.65 3.53 5.09
CA THR A 85 6.11 2.15 5.30
C THR A 85 6.52 1.53 3.96
N LEU A 86 5.70 1.70 2.92
CA LEU A 86 5.98 1.21 1.57
C LEU A 86 7.28 1.79 1.01
N ASP A 87 7.45 3.12 1.06
CA ASP A 87 8.66 3.81 0.58
C ASP A 87 9.92 3.33 1.32
N SER A 88 9.84 3.17 2.65
CA SER A 88 10.97 2.66 3.44
C SER A 88 11.35 1.23 3.05
N VAL A 89 10.37 0.35 2.85
CA VAL A 89 10.62 -1.05 2.44
C VAL A 89 11.22 -1.11 1.03
N LEU A 90 10.72 -0.30 0.09
CA LEU A 90 11.27 -0.20 -1.26
C LEU A 90 12.70 0.33 -1.27
N ALA A 91 12.98 1.39 -0.50
CA ALA A 91 14.33 1.95 -0.41
C ALA A 91 15.36 0.93 0.11
N VAL A 92 14.97 0.07 1.06
CA VAL A 92 15.87 -0.94 1.64
C VAL A 92 15.99 -2.19 0.78
N ARG A 93 14.87 -2.75 0.29
CA ARG A 93 14.85 -4.08 -0.36
C ARG A 93 14.88 -4.01 -1.89
N PHE A 94 14.46 -2.90 -2.47
CA PHE A 94 14.29 -2.73 -3.92
C PHE A 94 14.77 -1.34 -4.39
N PRO A 95 16.01 -0.93 -4.06
CA PRO A 95 16.49 0.44 -4.29
C PRO A 95 16.50 0.85 -5.76
N THR A 96 16.63 -0.11 -6.69
CA THR A 96 16.70 0.12 -8.14
C THR A 96 15.37 -0.12 -8.86
N ALA A 97 14.25 -0.29 -8.13
CA ALA A 97 12.95 -0.54 -8.75
C ALA A 97 12.47 0.70 -9.56
N PRO A 98 12.02 0.51 -10.82
CA PRO A 98 11.47 1.59 -11.63
C PRO A 98 10.31 2.32 -10.94
N GLY A 99 10.30 3.66 -10.99
CA GLY A 99 9.25 4.47 -10.37
C GLY A 99 9.37 4.66 -8.85
N ARG A 100 10.39 4.10 -8.19
CA ARG A 100 10.60 4.28 -6.73
C ARG A 100 10.83 5.75 -6.35
N HIS A 101 11.55 6.52 -7.16
CA HIS A 101 11.75 7.96 -6.91
C HIS A 101 10.45 8.75 -7.02
N GLU A 102 9.62 8.45 -8.02
CA GLU A 102 8.31 9.08 -8.17
C GLU A 102 7.42 8.81 -6.96
N LEU A 103 7.40 7.56 -6.48
CA LEU A 103 6.67 7.22 -5.26
C LEU A 103 7.23 7.96 -4.04
N HIS A 104 8.55 8.03 -3.89
CA HIS A 104 9.19 8.76 -2.79
C HIS A 104 8.79 10.23 -2.79
N ASP A 105 8.87 10.89 -3.94
CA ASP A 105 8.49 12.30 -4.08
C ASP A 105 7.01 12.52 -3.76
N ALA A 106 6.14 11.62 -4.24
CA ALA A 106 4.71 11.65 -3.92
C ALA A 106 4.47 11.50 -2.41
N VAL A 107 5.19 10.62 -1.72
CA VAL A 107 5.08 10.43 -0.26
C VAL A 107 5.64 11.62 0.51
N ALA A 108 6.75 12.20 0.07
CA ALA A 108 7.35 13.38 0.68
C ALA A 108 6.43 14.62 0.58
N ALA A 109 5.60 14.70 -0.47
CA ALA A 109 4.62 15.76 -0.64
C ALA A 109 3.37 15.62 0.27
N LEU A 110 3.15 14.46 0.90
CA LEU A 110 2.05 14.25 1.84
C LEU A 110 2.39 14.90 3.19
N ARG A 111 1.63 15.95 3.55
CA ARG A 111 1.73 16.64 4.84
C ARG A 111 1.20 15.80 6.00
#